data_AF-A0A534D4B5-F1
#
_entry.id   AF-A0A534D4B5-F1
#
_cell.length_a   1.000
_cell.length_b   1.000
_cell.length_c   1.000
_cell.angle_alpha   90.00
_cell.angle_beta   90.00
_cell.angle_gamma   90.00
#
_symmetry.space_group_name_H-M   'P 1'
#
loop_
_entity.id
_entity.type
_entity.pdbx_description
1 polymer ?
#
loop_
_entity_poly.entity_id
_entity_poly.type
_entity_poly.pdbx_seq_one_letter_code
_entity_poly.pdbx_strand_id
1 'polypeptide(L)'
;MLTLLFCEARIWAVVWRRRLAYYWLDGEKDNLAFLAMLGLPILGVAGIIYFAYLDGTRIEPARIQAVQREATRAGRRANDLQCLAENIYFEARGEPLEGQYAVAEVTLNRTWAQNFPHTICAVVHESRWDPNRRRFVADFSWTQLGTLSPQDGPAWKQAMAVASAAYDDLHTPVVPGALFYHATSVRPGWSRNRRAVGTIGNHIFYR
;
A
#
# COMPACT_ATOMS: atom_id res chain seq x y z
N MET A 1 31.05 -36.34 -27.65
CA MET A 1 31.14 -36.14 -26.19
C MET A 1 30.08 -36.95 -25.41
N LEU A 2 28.82 -37.02 -25.87
CA LEU A 2 27.78 -37.85 -25.22
C LEU A 2 28.00 -39.38 -25.31
N THR A 3 28.60 -39.90 -26.39
CA THR A 3 28.78 -41.35 -26.61
C THR A 3 29.75 -42.02 -25.62
N LEU A 4 30.75 -41.29 -25.11
CA LEU A 4 31.67 -41.80 -24.09
C LEU A 4 31.01 -41.93 -22.72
N LEU A 5 30.11 -41.00 -22.37
CA LEU A 5 29.34 -41.03 -21.12
C LEU A 5 28.40 -42.26 -21.05
N PHE A 6 27.78 -42.63 -22.18
CA PHE A 6 26.93 -43.83 -22.25
C PHE A 6 27.72 -45.14 -22.15
N CYS A 7 28.96 -45.16 -22.64
CA CYS A 7 29.81 -46.34 -22.54
C CYS A 7 30.28 -46.57 -21.11
N GLU A 8 30.71 -45.50 -20.41
CA GLU A 8 31.05 -45.59 -18.99
C GLU A 8 29.85 -46.05 -18.15
N ALA A 9 28.66 -45.48 -18.35
CA ALA A 9 27.46 -45.86 -17.59
C ALA A 9 27.12 -47.37 -17.69
N ARG A 10 27.32 -48.00 -18.85
CA ARG A 10 27.09 -49.44 -19.04
C ARG A 10 28.14 -50.29 -18.32
N ILE A 11 29.41 -49.88 -18.36
CA ILE A 11 30.50 -50.58 -17.67
C ILE A 11 30.27 -50.53 -16.16
N TRP A 12 29.95 -49.35 -15.63
CA TRP A 12 29.65 -49.16 -14.21
C TRP A 12 28.44 -49.99 -13.77
N ALA A 13 27.38 -50.11 -14.58
CA ALA A 13 26.20 -50.92 -14.27
C ALA A 13 26.49 -52.43 -14.20
N VAL A 14 27.37 -52.95 -15.06
CA VAL A 14 27.78 -54.37 -15.06
C VAL A 14 28.71 -54.67 -13.88
N VAL A 15 29.65 -53.78 -13.60
CA VAL A 15 30.54 -53.88 -12.43
C VAL A 15 29.72 -53.82 -11.13
N TRP A 16 28.71 -52.94 -11.06
CA TRP A 16 27.76 -52.85 -9.95
C TRP A 16 26.98 -54.14 -9.74
N ARG A 17 26.41 -54.73 -10.80
CA ARG A 17 25.66 -55.99 -10.69
C ARG A 17 26.51 -57.13 -10.15
N ARG A 18 27.76 -57.24 -10.62
CA ARG A 18 28.68 -58.27 -10.13
C ARG A 18 29.06 -58.04 -8.67
N ARG A 19 29.37 -56.80 -8.27
CA ARG A 19 29.71 -56.46 -6.88
C ARG A 19 28.54 -56.71 -5.91
N LEU A 20 27.32 -56.31 -6.27
CA LEU A 20 26.11 -56.56 -5.47
C LEU A 20 25.81 -58.06 -5.30
N ALA A 21 26.03 -58.86 -6.34
CA ALA A 21 25.86 -60.30 -6.27
C ALA A 21 26.87 -60.97 -5.33
N TYR A 22 28.13 -60.49 -5.30
CA TYR A 22 29.14 -60.95 -4.35
C TYR A 22 28.76 -60.61 -2.89
N TYR A 23 28.25 -59.40 -2.63
CA TYR A 23 27.76 -59.00 -1.30
C TYR A 23 26.51 -59.78 -0.81
N TRP A 24 25.77 -60.44 -1.71
CA TRP A 24 24.57 -61.22 -1.37
C TRP A 24 24.87 -62.70 -1.11
N LEU A 25 25.98 -63.21 -1.65
CA LEU A 25 26.42 -64.61 -1.54
C LEU A 25 27.39 -64.85 -0.38
N ASP A 26 28.19 -63.85 -0.03
CA ASP A 26 29.06 -63.92 1.14
C ASP A 26 28.29 -63.40 2.35
N GLY A 27 27.88 -64.32 3.23
CA GLY A 27 27.12 -64.04 4.45
C GLY A 27 27.96 -63.31 5.52
N GLU A 28 28.65 -62.25 5.13
CA GLU A 28 29.53 -61.48 6.00
C GLU A 28 28.73 -60.43 6.77
N LYS A 29 29.00 -60.39 8.08
CA LYS A 29 28.23 -59.76 9.16
C LYS A 29 28.26 -58.22 9.16
N ASP A 30 28.72 -57.60 8.08
CA ASP A 30 28.99 -56.17 8.00
C ASP A 30 27.96 -55.46 7.11
N ASN A 31 26.69 -55.50 7.55
CA ASN A 31 25.55 -54.82 6.94
C ASN A 31 25.80 -53.32 6.65
N LEU A 32 26.78 -52.71 7.31
CA LEU A 32 27.16 -51.30 7.20
C LEU A 32 27.57 -50.87 5.78
N ALA A 33 28.35 -51.67 5.04
CA ALA A 33 28.82 -51.27 3.71
C ALA A 33 27.67 -51.22 2.69
N PHE A 34 26.78 -52.22 2.75
CA PHE A 34 25.59 -52.30 1.90
C PHE A 34 24.58 -51.19 2.23
N LEU A 35 24.33 -50.96 3.53
CA LEU A 35 23.47 -49.88 4.00
C LEU A 35 24.02 -48.49 3.63
N ALA A 36 25.34 -48.29 3.67
CA ALA A 36 25.95 -47.03 3.24
C ALA A 36 25.83 -46.80 1.73
N MET A 37 26.05 -47.84 0.92
CA MET A 37 26.08 -47.75 -0.54
C MET A 37 24.71 -47.43 -1.16
N LEU A 38 23.62 -47.92 -0.56
CA LEU A 38 22.25 -47.64 -1.00
C LEU A 38 21.54 -46.57 -0.17
N GLY A 39 21.84 -46.49 1.13
CA GLY A 39 21.19 -45.56 2.05
C GLY A 39 21.65 -44.11 1.86
N LEU A 40 22.94 -43.85 1.65
CA LEU A 40 23.44 -42.46 1.48
C LEU A 40 22.86 -41.76 0.24
N PRO A 41 22.79 -42.40 -0.96
CA PRO A 41 22.14 -41.78 -2.12
C PRO A 41 20.65 -41.52 -1.90
N ILE A 42 19.94 -42.46 -1.27
CA ILE A 42 18.50 -42.30 -0.98
C ILE A 42 18.28 -41.14 -0.02
N LEU A 43 19.07 -41.03 1.05
CA LEU A 43 19.02 -39.91 1.98
C LEU A 43 19.40 -38.59 1.32
N GLY A 44 20.37 -38.59 0.42
CA GLY A 44 20.76 -37.42 -0.37
C GLY A 44 19.61 -36.93 -1.26
N VAL A 45 18.99 -37.83 -2.03
CA VAL A 45 17.85 -37.49 -2.90
C VAL A 45 16.63 -37.06 -2.08
N ALA A 46 16.31 -37.78 -0.99
CA ALA A 46 15.22 -37.42 -0.09
C ALA A 46 15.47 -36.05 0.57
N GLY A 47 16.71 -35.75 0.95
CA GLY A 47 17.12 -34.46 1.48
C GLY A 47 16.95 -33.33 0.46
N ILE A 48 17.33 -33.55 -0.80
CA ILE A 48 17.13 -32.57 -1.89
C ILE A 48 15.64 -32.33 -2.14
N ILE A 49 14.82 -33.38 -2.22
CA ILE A 49 13.37 -33.27 -2.41
C ILE A 49 12.72 -32.54 -1.23
N TYR A 50 13.10 -32.90 0.00
CA TYR A 50 12.60 -32.26 1.22
C TYR A 50 13.00 -30.78 1.29
N PHE A 51 14.25 -30.46 0.94
CA PHE A 51 14.73 -29.07 0.87
C PHE A 51 13.97 -28.26 -0.19
N ALA A 52 13.78 -28.82 -1.39
CA ALA A 52 12.99 -28.17 -2.45
C ALA A 52 11.52 -27.97 -2.06
N TYR A 53 10.93 -28.93 -1.35
CA TYR A 53 9.56 -28.83 -0.81
C TYR A 53 9.45 -27.74 0.28
N LEU A 54 10.41 -27.67 1.20
CA LEU A 54 10.46 -26.65 2.23
C LEU A 54 10.70 -25.23 1.69
N ASP A 55 11.47 -25.10 0.60
CA ASP A 55 11.75 -23.80 -0.02
C ASP A 55 10.55 -23.29 -0.83
N GLY A 56 9.96 -24.17 -1.66
CA GLY A 56 8.76 -23.84 -2.46
C GLY A 56 7.54 -23.45 -1.63
N THR A 57 7.38 -24.03 -0.43
CA THR A 57 6.28 -23.69 0.49
C THR A 57 6.48 -22.37 1.24
N ARG A 58 7.70 -21.83 1.31
CA ARG A 58 7.98 -20.55 1.99
C ARG A 58 7.95 -19.34 1.07
N ILE A 59 8.36 -19.51 -0.19
CA ILE A 59 8.41 -18.41 -1.17
C ILE A 59 7.00 -18.00 -1.64
N GLU A 60 6.11 -18.97 -1.89
CA GLU A 60 4.76 -18.72 -2.37
C GLU A 60 3.88 -17.87 -1.41
N PRO A 61 3.79 -18.17 -0.10
CA PRO A 61 2.98 -17.35 0.81
C PRO A 61 3.55 -15.95 1.01
N ALA A 62 4.88 -15.78 1.01
CA ALA A 62 5.50 -14.46 1.12
C ALA A 62 5.21 -13.59 -0.10
N ARG A 63 5.28 -14.18 -1.31
CA ARG A 63 4.94 -13.49 -2.56
C ARG A 63 3.47 -13.10 -2.62
N ILE A 64 2.56 -14.01 -2.26
CA ILE A 64 1.12 -13.74 -2.23
C ILE A 64 0.81 -12.60 -1.25
N GLN A 65 1.41 -12.62 -0.05
CA GLN A 65 1.23 -11.55 0.93
C GLN A 65 1.76 -10.20 0.43
N ALA A 66 2.91 -10.17 -0.25
CA ALA A 66 3.46 -8.94 -0.82
C ALA A 66 2.51 -8.32 -1.87
N VAL A 67 1.97 -9.15 -2.77
CA VAL A 67 0.99 -8.71 -3.78
C VAL A 67 -0.28 -8.17 -3.13
N GLN A 68 -0.80 -8.87 -2.11
CA GLN A 68 -1.99 -8.42 -1.38
C GLN A 68 -1.76 -7.08 -0.65
N ARG A 69 -0.59 -6.89 -0.04
CA ARG A 69 -0.23 -5.63 0.63
C ARG A 69 -0.15 -4.48 -0.37
N GLU A 70 0.46 -4.70 -1.52
CA GLU A 70 0.54 -3.68 -2.57
C GLU A 70 -0.84 -3.34 -3.13
N ALA A 71 -1.69 -4.35 -3.39
CA ALA A 71 -3.07 -4.12 -3.81
C ALA A 71 -3.87 -3.33 -2.75
N THR A 72 -3.70 -3.66 -1.47
CA THR A 72 -4.33 -2.94 -0.35
C THR A 72 -3.84 -1.49 -0.27
N ARG A 73 -2.53 -1.27 -0.46
CA ARG A 73 -1.93 0.06 -0.48
C ARG A 73 -2.43 0.89 -1.66
N ALA A 74 -2.46 0.31 -2.85
CA ALA A 74 -2.98 0.95 -4.06
C ALA A 74 -4.46 1.30 -3.91
N GLY A 75 -5.28 0.40 -3.36
CA GLY A 75 -6.69 0.65 -3.06
C GLY A 75 -6.89 1.77 -2.06
N ARG A 76 -6.08 1.81 -0.98
CA ARG A 76 -6.10 2.91 0.00
C ARG A 76 -5.72 4.23 -0.65
N ARG A 77 -4.63 4.27 -1.42
CA ARG A 77 -4.18 5.49 -2.11
C ARG A 77 -5.26 5.99 -3.07
N ALA A 78 -5.88 5.11 -3.85
CA ALA A 78 -6.96 5.50 -4.76
C ALA A 78 -8.15 6.12 -4.01
N ASN A 79 -8.57 5.52 -2.88
CA ASN A 79 -9.64 6.06 -2.05
C ASN A 79 -9.27 7.42 -1.42
N ASP A 80 -8.07 7.54 -0.90
CA ASP A 80 -7.56 8.77 -0.28
C ASP A 80 -7.48 9.91 -1.31
N LEU A 81 -6.99 9.64 -2.52
CA LEU A 81 -6.96 10.62 -3.62
C LEU A 81 -8.36 11.05 -4.05
N GLN A 82 -9.30 10.09 -4.14
CA GLN A 82 -10.68 10.39 -4.48
C GLN A 82 -11.28 11.37 -3.46
N CYS A 83 -11.21 11.07 -2.17
CA CYS A 83 -11.73 11.94 -1.11
C CYS A 83 -11.05 13.31 -1.10
N LEU A 84 -9.72 13.35 -1.23
CA LEU A 84 -8.97 14.61 -1.24
C LEU A 84 -9.38 15.50 -2.43
N ALA A 85 -9.50 14.91 -3.61
CA ALA A 85 -9.84 15.65 -4.81
C ALA A 85 -11.31 16.06 -4.88
N GLU A 86 -12.25 15.25 -4.38
CA GLU A 86 -13.64 15.67 -4.19
C GLU A 86 -13.68 16.93 -3.32
N ASN A 87 -12.93 16.92 -2.21
CA ASN A 87 -12.88 18.07 -1.34
C ASN A 87 -12.31 19.31 -2.05
N ILE A 88 -11.17 19.18 -2.74
CA ILE A 88 -10.56 20.27 -3.52
C ILE A 88 -11.53 20.78 -4.58
N TYR A 89 -12.24 19.89 -5.27
CA TYR A 89 -13.17 20.28 -6.32
C TYR A 89 -14.33 21.10 -5.77
N PHE A 90 -14.99 20.63 -4.71
CA PHE A 90 -16.16 21.33 -4.17
C PHE A 90 -15.80 22.61 -3.41
N GLU A 91 -14.64 22.64 -2.77
CA GLU A 91 -14.22 23.78 -1.96
C GLU A 91 -13.41 24.81 -2.76
N ALA A 92 -12.73 24.42 -3.86
CA ALA A 92 -11.74 25.26 -4.52
C ALA A 92 -11.66 25.17 -6.06
N ARG A 93 -12.60 24.52 -6.77
CA ARG A 93 -12.55 24.46 -8.26
C ARG A 93 -12.49 25.81 -8.99
N GLY A 94 -13.00 26.88 -8.36
CA GLY A 94 -13.00 28.25 -8.90
C GLY A 94 -11.84 29.11 -8.39
N GLU A 95 -10.98 28.55 -7.54
CA GLU A 95 -9.86 29.25 -6.92
C GLU A 95 -8.59 29.14 -7.80
N PRO A 96 -7.61 30.06 -7.62
CA PRO A 96 -6.29 29.90 -8.21
C PRO A 96 -5.64 28.58 -7.78
N LEU A 97 -4.62 28.13 -8.52
CA LEU A 97 -3.96 26.85 -8.28
C LEU A 97 -3.43 26.75 -6.84
N GLU A 98 -2.86 27.82 -6.32
CA GLU A 98 -2.39 27.93 -4.94
C GLU A 98 -3.54 27.75 -3.94
N GLY A 99 -4.75 28.23 -4.26
CA GLY A 99 -5.93 28.05 -3.40
C GLY A 99 -6.38 26.60 -3.33
N GLN A 100 -6.24 25.84 -4.43
CA GLN A 100 -6.52 24.41 -4.46
C GLN A 100 -5.51 23.62 -3.62
N TYR A 101 -4.22 23.94 -3.75
CA TYR A 101 -3.19 23.38 -2.86
C TYR A 101 -3.43 23.74 -1.39
N ALA A 102 -3.87 24.97 -1.11
CA ALA A 102 -4.15 25.41 0.25
C ALA A 102 -5.29 24.62 0.92
N VAL A 103 -6.36 24.30 0.18
CA VAL A 103 -7.42 23.41 0.69
C VAL A 103 -6.89 21.98 0.90
N ALA A 104 -6.09 21.47 -0.04
CA ALA A 104 -5.47 20.15 0.09
C ALA A 104 -4.59 20.06 1.35
N GLU A 105 -3.76 21.09 1.59
CA GLU A 105 -2.91 21.21 2.78
C GLU A 105 -3.73 21.23 4.06
N VAL A 106 -4.84 21.98 4.13
CA VAL A 106 -5.70 21.98 5.32
C VAL A 106 -6.24 20.58 5.60
N THR A 107 -6.71 19.86 4.58
CA THR A 107 -7.20 18.48 4.74
C THR A 107 -6.09 17.55 5.25
N LEU A 108 -4.89 17.63 4.67
CA LEU A 108 -3.74 16.81 5.09
C LEU A 108 -3.25 17.19 6.50
N ASN A 109 -3.13 18.47 6.81
CA ASN A 109 -2.73 18.98 8.12
C ASN A 109 -3.66 18.48 9.23
N ARG A 110 -4.96 18.38 8.95
CA ARG A 110 -5.94 17.80 9.88
C ARG A 110 -5.64 16.34 10.19
N THR A 111 -5.19 15.54 9.22
CA THR A 111 -4.87 14.11 9.48
C THR A 111 -3.76 13.92 10.53
N TRP A 112 -2.87 14.91 10.67
CA TRP A 112 -1.79 14.91 11.66
C TRP A 112 -2.13 15.65 12.97
N ALA A 113 -3.25 16.37 13.01
CA ALA A 113 -3.64 17.13 14.19
C ALA A 113 -4.45 16.27 15.18
N GLN A 114 -4.21 16.46 16.47
CA GLN A 114 -4.80 15.63 17.54
C GLN A 114 -6.34 15.66 17.61
N ASN A 115 -6.96 16.76 17.20
CA ASN A 115 -8.40 17.00 17.33
C ASN A 115 -9.18 16.66 16.05
N PHE A 116 -8.60 15.83 15.18
CA PHE A 116 -9.15 15.47 13.87
C PHE A 116 -8.89 13.98 13.56
N PRO A 117 -9.69 13.37 12.67
CA PRO A 117 -9.46 12.01 12.21
C PRO A 117 -8.11 11.82 11.50
N HIS A 118 -7.55 10.61 11.56
CA HIS A 118 -6.22 10.29 11.01
C HIS A 118 -6.22 9.77 9.56
N THR A 119 -7.37 9.79 8.87
CA THR A 119 -7.46 9.41 7.45
C THR A 119 -8.13 10.51 6.66
N ILE A 120 -7.72 10.68 5.40
CA ILE A 120 -8.19 11.77 4.54
C ILE A 120 -9.71 11.71 4.39
N CYS A 121 -10.26 10.55 4.03
CA CYS A 121 -11.70 10.40 3.89
C CYS A 121 -12.46 10.67 5.21
N ALA A 122 -11.90 10.30 6.36
CA ALA A 122 -12.56 10.58 7.63
C ALA A 122 -12.56 12.07 7.98
N VAL A 123 -11.49 12.80 7.63
CA VAL A 123 -11.45 14.27 7.73
C VAL A 123 -12.48 14.91 6.80
N VAL A 124 -12.56 14.46 5.54
CA VAL A 124 -13.48 15.00 4.53
C VAL A 124 -14.94 14.76 4.93
N HIS A 125 -15.27 13.58 5.45
CA HIS A 125 -16.63 13.26 5.87
C HIS A 125 -16.89 13.49 7.37
N GLU A 126 -16.03 14.27 8.03
CA GLU A 126 -16.21 14.59 9.44
C GLU A 126 -17.48 15.41 9.65
N SER A 127 -18.27 15.02 10.65
CA SER A 127 -19.43 15.80 11.10
C SER A 127 -19.48 15.87 12.61
N ARG A 128 -19.89 17.02 13.13
CA ARG A 128 -19.92 17.32 14.56
C ARG A 128 -21.33 17.73 14.99
N TRP A 129 -21.73 17.32 16.19
CA TRP A 129 -23.00 17.75 16.77
C TRP A 129 -22.97 19.25 17.06
N ASP A 130 -23.88 20.03 16.45
CA ASP A 130 -24.06 21.44 16.73
C ASP A 130 -25.28 21.62 17.66
N PRO A 131 -25.09 22.01 18.93
CA PRO A 131 -26.18 22.17 19.88
C PRO A 131 -27.13 23.31 19.52
N ASN A 132 -26.64 24.35 18.82
CA ASN A 132 -27.48 25.48 18.41
C ASN A 132 -28.41 25.08 17.28
N ARG A 133 -27.91 24.26 16.34
CA ARG A 133 -28.68 23.77 15.20
C ARG A 133 -29.43 22.46 15.49
N ARG A 134 -29.17 21.83 16.64
CA ARG A 134 -29.72 20.53 17.08
C ARG A 134 -29.58 19.43 16.01
N ARG A 135 -28.43 19.40 15.34
CA ARG A 135 -28.12 18.40 14.29
C ARG A 135 -26.61 18.24 14.11
N PHE A 136 -26.21 17.19 13.39
CA PHE A 136 -24.85 17.06 12.89
C PHE A 136 -24.60 18.05 11.75
N VAL A 137 -23.47 18.76 11.83
CA VAL A 137 -22.98 19.68 10.81
C VAL A 137 -21.67 19.10 10.28
N ALA A 138 -21.61 18.90 8.96
CA ALA A 138 -20.39 18.49 8.30
C ALA A 138 -19.39 19.63 8.26
N ASP A 139 -18.11 19.28 8.36
CA ASP A 139 -17.01 20.24 8.22
C ASP A 139 -16.97 20.80 6.79
N PHE A 140 -17.22 19.94 5.78
CA PHE A 140 -17.36 20.34 4.38
C PHE A 140 -18.81 20.19 3.94
N SER A 141 -19.44 21.32 3.58
CA SER A 141 -20.90 21.40 3.40
C SER A 141 -21.43 20.51 2.28
N TRP A 142 -20.64 20.28 1.24
CA TRP A 142 -21.00 19.45 0.09
C TRP A 142 -21.24 17.97 0.46
N THR A 143 -20.63 17.47 1.53
CA THR A 143 -20.81 16.07 1.98
C THR A 143 -22.23 15.79 2.49
N GLN A 144 -23.03 16.83 2.78
CA GLN A 144 -24.43 16.69 3.18
C GLN A 144 -25.39 16.69 1.99
N LEU A 145 -24.92 17.00 0.78
CA LEU A 145 -25.76 17.23 -0.39
C LEU A 145 -26.05 15.96 -1.23
N GLY A 146 -25.70 14.78 -0.73
CA GLY A 146 -25.91 13.50 -1.43
C GLY A 146 -24.82 13.19 -2.46
N THR A 147 -25.12 12.34 -3.46
CA THR A 147 -24.13 11.88 -4.46
C THR A 147 -23.71 13.03 -5.37
N LEU A 148 -22.62 13.68 -4.99
CA LEU A 148 -21.91 14.67 -5.80
C LEU A 148 -20.54 14.08 -6.17
N SER A 149 -20.50 13.10 -7.08
CA SER A 149 -19.22 12.72 -7.68
C SER A 149 -19.00 13.58 -8.93
N PRO A 150 -17.98 14.46 -8.95
CA PRO A 150 -17.68 15.27 -10.12
C PRO A 150 -17.37 14.37 -11.33
N GLN A 151 -17.82 14.81 -12.51
CA GLN A 151 -17.56 14.12 -13.78
C GLN A 151 -16.16 14.49 -14.33
N ASP A 152 -15.69 13.80 -15.37
CA ASP A 152 -14.36 13.91 -16.03
C ASP A 152 -14.02 15.26 -16.71
N GLY A 153 -14.54 16.38 -16.19
CA GLY A 153 -14.28 17.73 -16.69
C GLY A 153 -12.88 18.27 -16.33
N PRO A 154 -12.45 19.40 -16.95
CA PRO A 154 -11.13 19.99 -16.70
C PRO A 154 -10.86 20.32 -15.23
N ALA A 155 -11.86 20.87 -14.53
CA ALA A 155 -11.74 21.20 -13.11
C ALA A 155 -11.58 19.94 -12.23
N TRP A 156 -12.21 18.83 -12.58
CA TRP A 156 -12.02 17.55 -11.88
C TRP A 156 -10.62 16.99 -12.10
N LYS A 157 -10.15 16.99 -13.34
CA LYS A 157 -8.78 16.56 -13.68
C LYS A 157 -7.74 17.40 -12.95
N GLN A 158 -7.97 18.71 -12.83
CA GLN A 158 -7.09 19.59 -12.08
C GLN A 158 -7.12 19.29 -10.58
N ALA A 159 -8.30 19.14 -9.98
CA ALA A 159 -8.43 18.75 -8.57
C ALA A 159 -7.72 17.41 -8.30
N MET A 160 -7.81 16.44 -9.22
CA MET A 160 -7.12 15.16 -9.12
C MET A 160 -5.60 15.28 -9.21
N ALA A 161 -5.12 16.13 -10.11
CA ALA A 161 -3.69 16.42 -10.24
C ALA A 161 -3.14 17.10 -8.98
N VAL A 162 -3.85 18.08 -8.44
CA VAL A 162 -3.51 18.76 -7.17
C VAL A 162 -3.53 17.78 -6.01
N ALA A 163 -4.57 16.93 -5.91
CA ALA A 163 -4.66 15.92 -4.88
C ALA A 163 -3.48 14.94 -4.93
N SER A 164 -3.12 14.43 -6.12
CA SER A 164 -1.97 13.53 -6.26
C SER A 164 -0.66 14.22 -5.88
N ALA A 165 -0.43 15.45 -6.36
CA ALA A 165 0.77 16.19 -6.04
C ALA A 165 0.89 16.49 -4.53
N ALA A 166 -0.20 16.88 -3.88
CA ALA A 166 -0.22 17.16 -2.44
C ALA A 166 -0.07 15.88 -1.60
N TYR A 167 -0.73 14.79 -1.99
CA TYR A 167 -0.64 13.50 -1.29
C TYR A 167 0.79 12.92 -1.36
N ASP A 168 1.46 13.07 -2.51
CA ASP A 168 2.82 12.59 -2.74
C ASP A 168 3.89 13.62 -2.28
N ASP A 169 3.51 14.71 -1.61
CA ASP A 169 4.39 15.78 -1.09
C ASP A 169 5.28 16.42 -2.18
N LEU A 170 4.71 16.63 -3.37
CA LEU A 170 5.38 17.15 -4.56
C LEU A 170 5.22 18.67 -4.76
N HIS A 171 4.59 19.38 -3.83
CA HIS A 171 4.42 20.83 -3.90
C HIS A 171 5.00 21.53 -2.66
N THR A 172 5.37 22.80 -2.83
CA THR A 172 5.82 23.61 -1.68
C THR A 172 4.60 24.13 -0.92
N PRO A 173 4.50 23.90 0.40
CA PRO A 173 3.34 24.34 1.17
C PRO A 173 3.09 25.86 1.09
N VAL A 174 1.86 26.24 0.75
CA VAL A 174 1.44 27.65 0.64
C VAL A 174 0.76 28.16 1.92
N VAL A 175 0.21 27.27 2.75
CA VAL A 175 -0.44 27.60 4.03
C VAL A 175 0.02 26.65 5.15
N PRO A 176 1.34 26.64 5.47
CA PRO A 176 1.92 25.64 6.37
C PRO A 176 1.29 25.64 7.77
N GLY A 177 0.72 24.50 8.14
CA GLY A 177 0.06 24.27 9.41
C GLY A 177 -1.29 24.98 9.57
N ALA A 178 -1.92 25.42 8.47
CA ALA A 178 -3.30 25.86 8.51
C ALA A 178 -4.24 24.66 8.74
N LEU A 179 -5.21 24.83 9.63
CA LEU A 179 -6.21 23.81 9.99
C LEU A 179 -7.65 24.26 9.68
N PHE A 180 -7.85 25.57 9.46
CA PHE A 180 -9.16 26.16 9.23
C PHE A 180 -9.08 27.19 8.12
N TYR A 181 -10.18 27.37 7.39
CA TYR A 181 -10.35 28.49 6.48
C TYR A 181 -11.82 28.91 6.41
N HIS A 182 -12.07 30.08 5.87
CA HIS A 182 -13.41 30.50 5.46
C HIS A 182 -13.34 31.45 4.27
N ALA A 183 -14.45 31.59 3.55
CA ALA A 183 -14.58 32.53 2.47
C ALA A 183 -14.48 33.99 2.96
N THR A 184 -13.80 34.87 2.22
CA THR A 184 -13.63 36.30 2.55
C THR A 184 -14.95 37.05 2.69
N SER A 185 -16.03 36.53 2.10
CA SER A 185 -17.39 37.08 2.17
C SER A 185 -18.11 36.84 3.50
N VAL A 186 -17.59 35.95 4.37
CA VAL A 186 -18.21 35.62 5.67
C VAL A 186 -17.28 35.93 6.83
N ARG A 187 -17.84 36.10 8.04
CA ARG A 187 -17.08 36.41 9.26
C ARG A 187 -17.53 35.52 10.43
N PRO A 188 -17.05 34.27 10.51
CA PRO A 188 -17.44 33.36 11.58
C PRO A 188 -16.86 33.80 12.92
N GLY A 189 -17.62 33.60 14.02
CA GLY A 189 -17.17 34.02 15.35
C GLY A 189 -15.87 33.33 15.82
N TRP A 190 -15.63 32.09 15.39
CA TRP A 190 -14.45 31.32 15.74
C TRP A 190 -13.13 31.91 15.18
N SER A 191 -13.18 32.70 14.10
CA SER A 191 -11.95 33.22 13.47
C SER A 191 -11.25 34.29 14.30
N ARG A 192 -11.99 34.97 15.19
CA ARG A 192 -11.46 36.04 16.05
C ARG A 192 -10.34 35.59 16.98
N ASN A 193 -10.35 34.32 17.37
CA ASN A 193 -9.41 33.74 18.33
C ASN A 193 -8.35 32.86 17.66
N ARG A 194 -8.21 32.93 16.33
CA ARG A 194 -7.24 32.15 15.55
C ARG A 194 -6.24 33.04 14.86
N ARG A 195 -5.04 32.51 14.61
CA ARG A 195 -3.99 33.26 13.90
C ARG A 195 -4.16 33.06 12.40
N ALA A 196 -4.36 34.14 11.66
CA ALA A 196 -4.36 34.10 10.20
C ALA A 196 -2.97 33.72 9.68
N VAL A 197 -2.93 32.76 8.75
CA VAL A 197 -1.73 32.32 8.02
C VAL A 197 -1.57 33.16 6.76
N GLY A 198 -2.68 33.40 6.04
CA GLY A 198 -2.71 34.19 4.82
C GLY A 198 -4.06 34.15 4.13
N THR A 199 -4.19 34.91 3.06
CA THR A 199 -5.37 34.94 2.19
C THR A 199 -4.94 34.50 0.80
N ILE A 200 -5.60 33.50 0.24
CA ILE A 200 -5.36 33.00 -1.12
C ILE A 200 -6.71 32.89 -1.82
N GLY A 201 -6.84 33.55 -2.96
CA GLY A 201 -8.10 33.68 -3.67
C GLY A 201 -9.20 34.24 -2.77
N ASN A 202 -10.32 33.52 -2.66
CA ASN A 202 -11.46 33.90 -1.83
C ASN A 202 -11.41 33.32 -0.42
N HIS A 203 -10.29 32.73 0.02
CA HIS A 203 -10.19 32.09 1.33
C HIS A 203 -9.16 32.77 2.24
N ILE A 204 -9.51 32.86 3.52
CA ILE A 204 -8.58 33.24 4.59
C ILE A 204 -8.28 31.99 5.42
N PHE A 205 -7.00 31.66 5.59
CA PHE A 205 -6.51 30.44 6.25
C PHE A 205 -5.99 30.75 7.66
N TYR A 206 -6.16 29.80 8.58
CA TYR A 206 -5.89 29.97 10.01
C TYR A 206 -5.22 28.74 10.62
N ARG A 207 -4.39 29.01 11.64
CA ARG A 207 -3.89 28.04 12.61
C ARG A 207 -4.77 28.03 13.86
#